data_AF-A0A8C9JG64-F1
#
_entry.id   AF-A0A8C9JG64-F1
#
_cell.length_a   1.000
_cell.length_b   1.000
_cell.length_c   1.000
_cell.angle_alpha   90.00
_cell.angle_beta   90.00
_cell.angle_gamma   90.00
#
_symmetry.space_group_name_H-M   'P 1'
#
loop_
_entity.id
_entity.type
_entity.pdbx_description
1 polymer ?
#
loop_
_entity_poly.entity_id
_entity_poly.type
_entity_poly.pdbx_seq_one_letter_code
_entity_poly.pdbx_strand_id
1 'polypeptide(L)'
;MPQAEGSHSRLQSRSQKPRLPPPRDSLLSSSQGLGAPVGALVGGPKDFIEGAWRLRKALGGGMRQAGVLAAAALVGLAGVEEVLLRDHQNARRFAQGLQELASPICSVDLAAVETNMVMVTVDGLPPQELCWRLQAVSADEVAQTGRAVRVLLFPWTGRRRPSAWSLTQWLLRSQTHPSPGQRVASAPEPGPWE
;
A
#
# COMPACT_ATOMS: atom_id res chain seq x y z
N MET A 1 -45.68 67.76 -9.28
CA MET A 1 -44.78 67.75 -8.11
C MET A 1 -44.58 66.29 -7.67
N PRO A 2 -43.34 65.88 -7.28
CA PRO A 2 -42.88 64.47 -7.09
C PRO A 2 -43.32 63.89 -5.73
N GLN A 3 -43.02 62.64 -5.29
CA GLN A 3 -42.05 61.56 -5.66
C GLN A 3 -42.81 60.22 -5.93
N ALA A 4 -42.28 59.10 -6.48
CA ALA A 4 -40.97 58.43 -6.59
C ALA A 4 -40.46 57.62 -5.37
N GLU A 5 -40.72 56.31 -5.34
CA GLU A 5 -39.84 55.30 -4.71
C GLU A 5 -40.16 53.89 -5.23
N GLY A 6 -39.16 53.00 -5.31
CA GLY A 6 -39.34 51.61 -5.74
C GLY A 6 -38.29 50.69 -5.13
N SER A 7 -38.56 49.38 -5.03
CA SER A 7 -37.57 48.42 -4.52
C SER A 7 -37.81 46.95 -4.90
N HIS A 8 -37.03 46.51 -5.89
CA HIS A 8 -36.37 45.20 -6.00
C HIS A 8 -36.91 43.98 -5.23
N SER A 9 -37.61 43.08 -5.92
CA SER A 9 -37.71 41.67 -5.56
C SER A 9 -36.41 40.91 -5.91
N ARG A 10 -35.43 40.85 -4.99
CA ARG A 10 -34.18 40.10 -5.19
C ARG A 10 -34.32 38.66 -4.68
N LEU A 11 -34.35 37.71 -5.61
CA LEU A 11 -34.41 36.26 -5.34
C LEU A 11 -33.35 35.80 -4.34
N GLN A 12 -33.78 35.23 -3.21
CA GLN A 12 -32.88 34.57 -2.27
C GLN A 12 -32.49 33.18 -2.77
N SER A 13 -31.53 33.11 -3.70
CA SER A 13 -30.87 31.85 -4.02
C SER A 13 -30.01 31.40 -2.83
N ARG A 14 -30.61 30.66 -1.89
CA ARG A 14 -29.88 30.00 -0.80
C ARG A 14 -28.87 29.04 -1.40
N SER A 15 -27.61 29.47 -1.48
CA SER A 15 -26.49 28.61 -1.83
C SER A 15 -26.39 27.49 -0.80
N GLN A 16 -26.85 26.30 -1.17
CA GLN A 16 -26.68 25.10 -0.36
C GLN A 16 -25.20 24.76 -0.39
N LYS A 17 -24.46 25.23 0.63
CA LYS A 17 -23.10 24.73 0.89
C LYS A 17 -23.17 23.19 0.91
N PRO A 18 -22.29 22.49 0.18
CA PRO A 18 -22.25 21.04 0.25
C PRO A 18 -22.06 20.64 1.71
N ARG A 19 -22.97 19.81 2.24
CA ARG A 19 -22.83 19.29 3.60
C ARG A 19 -21.56 18.46 3.62
N LEU A 20 -20.54 18.89 4.36
CA LEU A 20 -19.42 18.01 4.66
C LEU A 20 -19.99 16.74 5.31
N PRO A 21 -19.46 15.55 4.98
CA PRO A 21 -19.81 14.34 5.72
C PRO A 21 -19.53 14.53 7.22
N PRO A 22 -20.26 13.84 8.11
CA PRO A 22 -19.94 13.86 9.53
C PRO A 22 -18.47 13.48 9.74
N PRO A 23 -17.81 14.04 10.77
CA PRO A 23 -16.39 13.80 10.98
C PRO A 23 -16.11 12.30 11.08
N ARG A 24 -15.25 11.80 10.20
CA ARG A 24 -14.82 10.40 10.19
C ARG A 24 -13.49 10.27 10.91
N ASP A 25 -13.51 9.55 12.01
CA ASP A 25 -12.29 9.06 12.63
C ASP A 25 -11.55 8.19 11.60
N SER A 26 -10.28 8.47 11.39
CA SER A 26 -9.47 7.95 10.29
C SER A 26 -8.18 7.35 10.83
N LEU A 27 -7.88 6.10 10.48
CA LEU A 27 -6.66 5.38 10.86
C LEU A 27 -5.89 5.01 9.60
N LEU A 28 -4.58 5.29 9.57
CA LEU A 28 -3.69 5.03 8.44
C LEU A 28 -2.38 4.37 8.93
N SER A 29 -2.01 3.21 8.38
CA SER A 29 -0.72 2.56 8.69
C SER A 29 0.38 3.12 7.79
N SER A 30 1.41 3.74 8.36
CA SER A 30 2.53 4.29 7.59
C SER A 30 3.60 3.24 7.24
N SER A 31 3.61 2.09 7.90
CA SER A 31 4.64 1.05 7.72
C SER A 31 4.33 -0.03 6.68
N GLN A 32 3.26 0.13 5.89
CA GLN A 32 2.85 -0.81 4.85
C GLN A 32 3.10 -0.24 3.45
N GLY A 33 2.04 0.11 2.69
CA GLY A 33 2.17 0.70 1.34
C GLY A 33 3.01 1.99 1.34
N LEU A 34 2.88 2.80 2.40
CA LEU A 34 3.62 4.05 2.60
C LEU A 34 5.14 3.88 2.84
N GLY A 35 5.63 2.70 3.23
CA GLY A 35 7.07 2.43 3.31
C GLY A 35 7.85 3.13 4.43
N ALA A 36 7.21 3.76 5.41
CA ALA A 36 7.90 4.20 6.62
C ALA A 36 8.37 2.97 7.43
N PRO A 37 9.46 3.06 8.23
CA PRO A 37 9.93 1.90 8.99
C PRO A 37 8.95 1.47 10.10
N VAL A 38 8.30 2.44 10.75
CA VAL A 38 7.31 2.22 11.83
C VAL A 38 6.28 3.34 11.78
N GLY A 39 5.01 3.03 12.06
CA GLY A 39 4.03 4.04 12.47
C GLY A 39 2.59 3.79 12.04
N ALA A 40 1.69 4.51 12.70
CA ALA A 40 0.30 4.69 12.30
C ALA A 40 -0.14 6.11 12.67
N LEU A 41 -1.05 6.67 11.89
CA LEU A 41 -1.61 8.00 12.05
C LEU A 41 -3.10 7.88 12.35
N VAL A 42 -3.57 8.69 13.30
CA VAL A 42 -4.99 8.83 13.66
C VAL A 42 -5.40 10.27 13.42
N GLY A 43 -6.45 10.48 12.64
CA GLY A 43 -7.08 11.77 12.35
C GLY A 43 -8.56 11.78 12.73
N GLY A 44 -9.09 12.94 13.09
CA GLY A 44 -10.48 13.10 13.52
C GLY A 44 -10.70 14.47 14.19
N PRO A 45 -11.87 14.70 14.82
CA PRO A 45 -12.17 15.91 15.59
C PRO A 45 -11.17 16.18 16.71
N LYS A 46 -11.04 17.44 17.12
CA LYS A 46 -10.14 17.87 18.21
C LYS A 46 -10.37 17.04 19.49
N ASP A 47 -11.61 16.93 19.94
CA ASP A 47 -11.98 16.24 21.18
C ASP A 47 -11.64 14.74 21.14
N PHE A 48 -11.81 14.11 19.97
CA PHE A 48 -11.40 12.74 19.70
C PHE A 48 -9.87 12.59 19.76
N ILE A 49 -9.13 13.48 19.09
CA ILE A 49 -7.65 13.48 19.11
C ILE A 49 -7.10 13.73 20.52
N GLU A 50 -7.73 14.57 21.34
CA GLU A 50 -7.37 14.73 22.75
C GLU A 50 -7.56 13.43 23.55
N GLY A 51 -8.65 12.69 23.31
CA GLY A 51 -8.87 11.35 23.87
C GLY A 51 -7.79 10.35 23.43
N ALA A 52 -7.54 10.28 22.12
CA ALA A 52 -6.51 9.42 21.53
C ALA A 52 -5.09 9.75 22.04
N TRP A 53 -4.78 11.03 22.27
CA TRP A 53 -3.48 11.46 22.81
C TRP A 53 -3.27 11.00 24.25
N ARG A 54 -4.32 11.06 25.09
CA ARG A 54 -4.31 10.50 26.46
C ARG A 54 -4.09 8.99 26.44
N LEU A 55 -4.84 8.25 25.61
CA LEU A 55 -4.67 6.80 25.44
C LEU A 55 -3.26 6.43 24.94
N ARG A 56 -2.74 7.15 23.93
CA ARG A 56 -1.37 6.95 23.43
C ARG A 56 -0.32 7.10 24.53
N LYS A 57 -0.50 8.04 25.46
CA LYS A 57 0.40 8.21 26.61
C LYS A 57 0.25 7.08 27.62
N ALA A 58 -0.97 6.68 27.96
CA ALA A 58 -1.24 5.57 28.88
C ALA A 58 -0.68 4.22 28.37
N LEU A 59 -0.77 3.97 27.06
CA LEU A 59 -0.23 2.78 26.39
C LEU A 59 1.28 2.84 26.09
N GLY A 60 2.01 3.83 26.61
CA GLY A 60 3.46 3.95 26.43
C GLY A 60 3.93 4.48 25.07
N GLY A 61 3.03 4.78 24.12
CA GLY A 61 3.35 5.34 22.79
C GLY A 61 3.86 6.79 22.77
N GLY A 62 4.32 7.30 23.91
CA GLY A 62 4.76 8.68 24.14
C GLY A 62 6.20 8.97 23.75
N MET A 63 6.66 8.51 22.59
CA MET A 63 8.04 8.64 22.10
C MET A 63 8.60 10.08 22.13
N ARG A 64 9.89 10.23 22.44
CA ARG A 64 10.59 11.54 22.51
C ARG A 64 11.12 12.00 21.14
N GLN A 65 11.91 11.17 20.46
CA GLN A 65 12.58 11.50 19.19
C GLN A 65 11.79 11.00 17.95
N ALA A 66 10.46 11.07 18.00
CA ALA A 66 9.59 10.55 16.94
C ALA A 66 9.72 11.28 15.58
N GLY A 67 10.38 12.44 15.55
CA GLY A 67 10.54 13.26 14.34
C GLY A 67 11.21 12.54 13.17
N VAL A 68 12.17 11.66 13.43
CA VAL A 68 12.85 10.86 12.39
C VAL A 68 11.87 9.88 11.72
N LEU A 69 11.01 9.23 12.51
CA LEU A 69 9.96 8.34 11.99
C LEU A 69 8.86 9.12 11.26
N ALA A 70 8.50 10.29 11.77
CA ALA A 70 7.53 11.17 11.13
C ALA A 70 8.02 11.70 9.77
N ALA A 71 9.31 12.05 9.65
CA ALA A 71 9.92 12.46 8.39
C ALA A 71 9.86 11.33 7.34
N ALA A 72 10.18 10.09 7.72
CA ALA A 72 10.03 8.93 6.84
C ALA A 72 8.57 8.71 6.39
N ALA A 73 7.59 8.92 7.27
CA ALA A 73 6.18 8.85 6.91
C ALA A 73 5.72 9.99 5.98
N LEU A 74 6.26 11.20 6.13
CA LEU A 74 6.01 12.32 5.22
C LEU A 74 6.58 12.07 3.82
N VAL A 75 7.80 11.52 3.72
CA VAL A 75 8.39 11.08 2.45
C VAL A 75 7.54 9.97 1.81
N GLY A 76 7.07 9.00 2.60
CA GLY A 76 6.19 7.94 2.13
C GLY A 76 4.83 8.43 1.60
N LEU A 77 4.29 9.50 2.20
CA LEU A 77 3.05 10.15 1.75
C LEU A 77 3.23 10.93 0.44
N ALA A 78 4.43 11.45 0.16
CA ALA A 78 4.73 12.13 -1.09
C ALA A 78 4.78 11.11 -2.25
N GLY A 79 3.75 11.11 -3.10
CA GLY A 79 3.62 10.19 -4.25
C GLY A 79 2.99 8.83 -3.93
N VAL A 80 2.39 8.65 -2.74
CA VAL A 80 1.75 7.36 -2.36
C VAL A 80 0.70 6.89 -3.37
N GLU A 81 -0.05 7.80 -3.98
CA GLU A 81 -1.12 7.47 -4.93
C GLU A 81 -0.59 6.74 -6.17
N GLU A 82 0.51 7.23 -6.76
CA GLU A 82 1.18 6.61 -7.90
C GLU A 82 1.76 5.23 -7.53
N VAL A 83 2.34 5.12 -6.33
CA VAL A 83 2.90 3.86 -5.82
C VAL A 83 1.81 2.81 -5.61
N LEU A 84 0.71 3.16 -4.95
CA LEU A 84 -0.41 2.24 -4.74
C LEU A 84 -1.10 1.84 -6.05
N LEU A 85 -1.29 2.78 -6.97
CA LEU A 85 -1.83 2.49 -8.30
C LEU A 85 -0.93 1.51 -9.07
N ARG A 86 0.40 1.71 -9.02
CA ARG A 86 1.37 0.79 -9.60
C ARG A 86 1.33 -0.59 -8.94
N ASP A 87 1.22 -0.66 -7.61
CA ASP A 87 1.11 -1.92 -6.88
C ASP A 87 -0.18 -2.69 -7.25
N HIS A 88 -1.32 -2.00 -7.44
CA HIS A 88 -2.57 -2.60 -7.91
C HIS A 88 -2.44 -3.14 -9.34
N GLN A 89 -1.84 -2.37 -10.25
CA GLN A 89 -1.56 -2.81 -11.62
C GLN A 89 -0.62 -4.01 -11.65
N ASN A 90 0.42 -4.01 -10.82
CA ASN A 90 1.38 -5.10 -10.69
C ASN A 90 0.71 -6.38 -10.18
N ALA A 91 -0.11 -6.29 -9.14
CA ALA A 91 -0.88 -7.43 -8.61
C ALA A 91 -1.81 -8.03 -9.67
N ARG A 92 -2.52 -7.19 -10.43
CA ARG A 92 -3.41 -7.65 -11.50
C ARG A 92 -2.66 -8.30 -12.66
N ARG A 93 -1.53 -7.73 -13.10
CA ARG A 93 -0.64 -8.34 -14.11
C ARG A 93 -0.08 -9.69 -13.65
N PHE A 94 0.33 -9.80 -12.39
CA PHE A 94 0.83 -11.05 -11.82
C PHE A 94 -0.26 -12.13 -11.81
N ALA A 95 -1.48 -11.78 -11.41
CA ALA A 95 -2.61 -12.70 -11.45
C ALA A 95 -2.99 -13.11 -12.88
N GLN A 96 -2.88 -12.22 -13.87
CA GLN A 96 -3.08 -12.55 -15.29
C GLN A 96 -2.04 -13.56 -15.76
N GLY A 97 -0.76 -13.33 -15.50
CA GLY A 97 0.31 -14.27 -15.86
C GLY A 97 0.15 -15.65 -15.21
N LEU A 98 -0.34 -15.72 -13.96
CA LEU A 98 -0.68 -17.00 -13.32
C LEU A 98 -1.86 -17.73 -14.00
N GLN A 99 -2.86 -17.00 -14.50
CA GLN A 99 -3.97 -17.59 -15.23
C GLN A 99 -3.53 -18.07 -16.63
N GLU A 100 -2.72 -17.27 -17.34
CA GLU A 100 -2.13 -17.60 -18.64
C GLU A 100 -1.20 -18.81 -18.59
N LEU A 101 -0.47 -19.00 -17.47
CA LEU A 101 0.37 -20.18 -17.23
C LEU A 101 -0.45 -21.49 -17.18
N ALA A 102 -1.76 -21.42 -16.92
CA ALA A 102 -2.68 -22.56 -16.87
C ALA A 102 -2.16 -23.76 -16.04
N SER A 103 -1.45 -23.49 -14.95
CA SER A 103 -0.78 -24.51 -14.14
C SER A 103 -1.79 -25.42 -13.43
N PRO A 104 -1.62 -26.75 -13.44
CA PRO A 104 -2.46 -27.66 -12.67
C PRO A 104 -2.23 -27.58 -11.15
N ILE A 105 -1.22 -26.83 -10.70
CA ILE A 105 -0.83 -26.69 -9.29
C ILE A 105 -1.33 -25.35 -8.70
N CYS A 106 -1.49 -24.30 -9.51
CA CYS A 106 -1.79 -22.95 -9.04
C CYS A 106 -2.96 -22.34 -9.83
N SER A 107 -4.01 -21.88 -9.13
CA SER A 107 -5.14 -21.17 -9.72
C SER A 107 -5.42 -19.84 -9.01
N VAL A 108 -6.01 -18.89 -9.72
CA VAL A 108 -6.30 -17.52 -9.25
C VAL A 108 -7.60 -17.00 -9.83
N ASP A 109 -8.37 -16.26 -9.03
CA ASP A 109 -9.56 -15.53 -9.46
C ASP A 109 -9.21 -14.07 -9.73
N LEU A 110 -9.25 -13.64 -11.00
CA LEU A 110 -9.01 -12.26 -11.41
C LEU A 110 -10.08 -11.27 -10.96
N ALA A 111 -11.30 -11.74 -10.66
CA ALA A 111 -12.37 -10.87 -10.15
C ALA A 111 -12.09 -10.45 -8.70
N ALA A 112 -11.46 -11.33 -7.92
CA ALA A 112 -11.07 -11.06 -6.53
C ALA A 112 -9.82 -10.16 -6.35
N VAL A 113 -9.13 -9.79 -7.43
CA VAL A 113 -7.92 -8.93 -7.39
C VAL A 113 -8.30 -7.46 -7.55
N GLU A 114 -8.66 -6.83 -6.43
CA GLU A 114 -9.09 -5.43 -6.35
C GLU A 114 -7.94 -4.44 -6.01
N THR A 115 -6.92 -4.90 -5.29
CA THR A 115 -5.84 -4.05 -4.72
C THR A 115 -4.45 -4.61 -4.99
N ASN A 116 -3.47 -4.38 -4.12
CA ASN A 116 -2.09 -4.89 -4.26
C ASN A 116 -1.89 -6.35 -3.86
N MET A 117 -2.95 -7.05 -3.43
CA MET A 117 -2.89 -8.44 -2.96
C MET A 117 -3.57 -9.39 -3.95
N VAL A 118 -2.97 -10.56 -4.14
CA VAL A 118 -3.53 -11.67 -4.92
C VAL A 118 -3.76 -12.87 -4.00
N MET A 119 -4.80 -13.64 -4.28
CA MET A 119 -5.09 -14.92 -3.61
C MET A 119 -4.83 -16.05 -4.60
N VAL A 120 -3.92 -16.97 -4.26
CA VAL A 120 -3.57 -18.10 -5.14
C VAL A 120 -3.98 -19.39 -4.45
N THR A 121 -4.81 -20.19 -5.08
CA THR A 121 -5.12 -21.55 -4.60
C THR A 121 -4.06 -22.50 -5.14
N VAL A 122 -3.50 -23.30 -4.24
CA VAL A 122 -2.47 -24.29 -4.51
C VAL A 122 -3.07 -25.67 -4.27
N ASP A 123 -2.98 -26.54 -5.26
CA ASP A 123 -3.46 -27.92 -5.22
C ASP A 123 -2.28 -28.91 -5.31
N GLY A 124 -2.38 -30.04 -4.60
CA GLY A 124 -1.36 -31.11 -4.62
C GLY A 124 -0.05 -30.82 -3.89
N LEU A 125 0.22 -29.58 -3.44
CA LEU A 125 1.39 -29.20 -2.64
C LEU A 125 1.00 -28.30 -1.45
N PRO A 126 1.67 -28.41 -0.29
CA PRO A 126 1.46 -27.48 0.82
C PRO A 126 2.07 -26.09 0.48
N PRO A 127 1.45 -24.97 0.85
CA PRO A 127 1.92 -23.63 0.48
C PRO A 127 3.36 -23.32 0.90
N GLN A 128 3.82 -23.87 2.03
CA GLN A 128 5.17 -23.67 2.54
C GLN A 128 6.23 -24.26 1.59
N GLU A 129 5.96 -25.42 1.00
CA GLU A 129 6.83 -26.08 0.02
C GLU A 129 6.86 -25.29 -1.29
N LEU A 130 5.72 -24.78 -1.75
CA LEU A 130 5.68 -23.88 -2.90
C LEU A 130 6.50 -22.60 -2.63
N CYS A 131 6.33 -21.98 -1.46
CA CYS A 131 7.09 -20.80 -1.06
C CYS A 131 8.60 -21.07 -1.01
N TRP A 132 9.02 -22.24 -0.54
CA TRP A 132 10.42 -22.66 -0.52
C TRP A 132 10.98 -22.81 -1.94
N ARG A 133 10.27 -23.51 -2.83
CA ARG A 133 10.68 -23.69 -4.23
C ARG A 133 10.81 -22.36 -4.97
N LEU A 134 9.89 -21.42 -4.74
CA LEU A 134 9.90 -20.09 -5.36
C LEU A 134 10.96 -19.13 -4.79
N GLN A 135 11.67 -19.49 -3.72
CA GLN A 135 12.82 -18.70 -3.23
C GLN A 135 14.10 -18.96 -4.03
N ALA A 136 14.22 -20.14 -4.64
CA ALA A 136 15.38 -20.52 -5.45
C ALA A 136 15.24 -19.97 -6.87
N VAL A 137 15.73 -18.74 -7.10
CA VAL A 137 15.88 -18.19 -8.44
C VAL A 137 17.26 -18.58 -8.97
N SER A 138 17.29 -19.36 -10.04
CA SER A 138 18.53 -19.80 -10.69
C SER A 138 19.13 -18.69 -11.57
N ALA A 139 20.44 -18.77 -11.83
CA ALA A 139 21.11 -17.84 -12.73
C ALA A 139 20.57 -17.93 -14.17
N ASP A 140 20.14 -19.12 -14.59
CA ASP A 140 19.59 -19.37 -15.93
C ASP A 140 18.22 -18.72 -16.13
N GLU A 141 17.34 -18.72 -15.12
CA GLU A 141 16.06 -18.02 -15.16
C GLU A 141 16.25 -16.50 -15.27
N VAL A 142 17.26 -15.94 -14.57
CA VAL A 142 17.62 -14.51 -14.68
C VAL A 142 18.22 -14.21 -16.06
N ALA A 143 19.03 -15.11 -16.62
CA ALA A 143 19.60 -14.96 -17.96
C ALA A 143 18.53 -15.02 -19.07
N GLN A 144 17.53 -15.90 -18.95
CA GLN A 144 16.43 -16.04 -19.91
C GLN A 144 15.42 -14.88 -19.86
N THR A 145 15.06 -14.42 -18.66
CA THR A 145 14.07 -13.34 -18.48
C THR A 145 14.68 -11.93 -18.50
N GLY A 146 16.00 -11.82 -18.33
CA GLY A 146 16.74 -10.57 -18.18
C GLY A 146 16.41 -9.77 -16.91
N ARG A 147 15.50 -10.26 -16.05
CA ARG A 147 14.99 -9.55 -14.86
C ARG A 147 14.53 -10.53 -13.78
N ALA A 148 15.14 -10.49 -12.61
CA ALA A 148 14.57 -11.11 -11.42
C ALA A 148 13.45 -10.24 -10.83
N VAL A 149 12.29 -10.84 -10.54
CA VAL A 149 11.20 -10.19 -9.78
C VAL A 149 11.06 -10.89 -8.44
N ARG A 150 11.40 -10.19 -7.35
CA ARG A 150 11.10 -10.68 -6.00
C ARG A 150 9.65 -10.36 -5.67
N VAL A 151 8.89 -11.38 -5.27
CA VAL A 151 7.54 -11.21 -4.72
C VAL A 151 7.52 -11.71 -3.28
N LEU A 152 6.84 -10.98 -2.40
CA LEU A 152 6.66 -11.40 -1.01
C LEU A 152 5.54 -12.43 -0.93
N LEU A 153 5.85 -13.58 -0.33
CA LEU A 153 5.00 -14.76 -0.21
C LEU A 153 4.65 -14.99 1.26
N PHE A 154 3.37 -15.07 1.60
CA PHE A 154 2.92 -15.44 2.94
C PHE A 154 2.09 -16.74 2.91
N PRO A 155 2.58 -17.85 3.49
CA PRO A 155 1.86 -19.12 3.50
C PRO A 155 0.70 -19.06 4.50
N TRP A 156 -0.51 -18.82 4.00
CA TRP A 156 -1.74 -18.92 4.77
C TRP A 156 -2.40 -20.29 4.60
N THR A 157 -3.16 -20.72 5.61
CA THR A 157 -3.82 -22.03 5.64
C THR A 157 -5.26 -21.92 6.16
N GLY A 158 -6.14 -21.37 5.33
CA GLY A 158 -7.58 -21.39 5.58
C GLY A 158 -8.19 -22.76 5.24
N ARG A 159 -8.82 -23.44 6.21
CA ARG A 159 -9.60 -24.67 5.95
C ARG A 159 -10.85 -24.35 5.13
N ARG A 160 -10.77 -24.40 3.79
CA ARG A 160 -11.96 -24.39 2.92
C ARG A 160 -12.28 -25.77 2.31
N ARG A 161 -11.29 -26.59 1.97
CA ARG A 161 -11.43 -28.06 1.68
C ARG A 161 -10.15 -28.82 2.07
N PRO A 162 -10.18 -30.16 2.26
CA PRO A 162 -9.00 -30.94 2.68
C PRO A 162 -7.83 -31.00 1.68
N SER A 163 -7.99 -30.48 0.46
CA SER A 163 -7.02 -30.60 -0.64
C SER A 163 -6.64 -29.28 -1.31
N ALA A 164 -7.32 -28.18 -0.98
CA ALA A 164 -7.16 -26.88 -1.64
C ALA A 164 -6.64 -25.84 -0.65
N TRP A 165 -5.43 -25.34 -0.90
CA TRP A 165 -4.73 -24.43 0.01
C TRP A 165 -4.75 -23.00 -0.54
N SER A 166 -5.35 -22.05 0.17
CA SER A 166 -5.33 -20.64 -0.24
C SER A 166 -4.09 -19.92 0.30
N LEU A 167 -3.18 -19.54 -0.58
CA LEU A 167 -2.11 -18.58 -0.29
C LEU A 167 -2.70 -17.17 -0.21
N THR A 168 -2.42 -16.44 0.86
CA THR A 168 -2.93 -15.08 1.11
C THR A 168 -1.81 -14.08 1.06
N GLN A 169 -2.07 -12.95 0.41
CA GLN A 169 -1.25 -11.73 0.45
C GLN A 169 0.13 -11.87 -0.20
N TRP A 170 0.20 -11.40 -1.44
CA TRP A 170 1.44 -10.90 -2.02
C TRP A 170 1.55 -9.39 -1.75
N LEU A 171 2.76 -8.90 -1.50
CA LEU A 171 3.08 -7.47 -1.54
C LEU A 171 4.16 -7.28 -2.61
N LEU A 172 3.76 -6.95 -3.83
CA LEU A 172 4.65 -6.84 -4.99
C LEU A 172 5.38 -5.49 -5.04
N ARG A 173 6.25 -5.24 -4.05
CA ARG A 173 7.30 -4.21 -4.18
C ARG A 173 8.32 -4.70 -5.20
N SER A 174 8.18 -4.27 -6.46
CA SER A 174 9.13 -4.57 -7.52
C SER A 174 10.46 -3.86 -7.26
N GLN A 175 11.36 -4.51 -6.51
CA GLN A 175 12.76 -4.13 -6.46
C GLN A 175 13.48 -4.75 -7.65
N THR A 176 13.66 -3.95 -8.71
CA THR A 176 14.57 -4.29 -9.79
C THR A 176 15.99 -4.23 -9.24
N HIS A 177 16.65 -5.37 -9.08
CA HIS A 177 18.09 -5.36 -8.90
C HIS A 177 18.73 -4.75 -10.15
N PRO A 178 19.66 -3.78 -10.02
CA PRO A 178 20.47 -3.35 -11.15
C PRO A 178 21.28 -4.55 -11.66
N SER A 179 21.41 -4.67 -12.98
CA SER A 179 22.16 -5.77 -13.60
C SER A 179 23.60 -5.81 -13.06
N PRO A 180 24.23 -7.00 -12.93
CA PRO A 180 25.63 -7.09 -12.51
C PRO A 180 26.52 -6.25 -13.44
N GLY A 181 27.04 -5.12 -12.95
CA GLY A 181 27.81 -4.16 -13.74
C GLY A 181 27.23 -2.73 -13.80
N GLN A 182 25.94 -2.52 -13.49
CA GLN A 182 25.43 -1.17 -13.24
C GLN A 182 25.92 -0.68 -11.86
N ARG A 183 26.98 0.14 -11.87
CA ARG A 183 27.35 0.93 -10.68
C ARG A 183 26.16 1.78 -10.27
N VAL A 184 25.63 1.54 -9.07
CA VAL A 184 24.82 2.52 -8.36
C VAL A 184 25.65 3.79 -8.30
N ALA A 185 25.10 4.93 -8.73
CA ALA A 185 25.77 6.21 -8.59
C ALA A 185 26.04 6.43 -7.09
N SER A 186 27.31 6.37 -6.70
CA SER A 186 27.74 6.72 -5.35
C SER A 186 27.24 8.13 -5.05
N ALA A 187 26.63 8.31 -3.88
CA ALA A 187 26.32 9.64 -3.39
C ALA A 187 27.62 10.49 -3.42
N PRO A 188 27.54 11.79 -3.77
CA PRO A 188 28.73 12.63 -3.73
C PRO A 188 29.32 12.59 -2.32
N GLU A 189 30.63 12.32 -2.24
CA GLU A 189 31.40 12.37 -0.99
C GLU A 189 31.10 13.69 -0.27
N PRO A 190 30.77 13.67 1.04
CA PRO A 190 30.61 14.91 1.78
C PRO A 190 31.96 15.62 1.83
N GLY A 191 32.02 16.79 1.20
CA GLY A 191 33.23 17.63 1.21
C GLY A 191 33.67 17.97 2.63
N PRO A 192 34.98 18.22 2.85
CA PRO A 192 35.50 18.57 4.17
C PRO A 192 34.83 19.84 4.69
N TRP A 193 34.60 19.85 6.00
CA TRP A 193 33.92 20.93 6.71
C TRP A 193 34.92 22.06 7.00
N GLU A 194 34.85 23.13 6.20
CA GLU A 194 35.39 24.46 6.48
C GLU A 194 34.26 25.51 6.38
#